data_AF-A0AAD4C843-F1
#
_entry.id   AF-A0AAD4C843-F1
#
_cell.length_a   1.000
_cell.length_b   1.000
_cell.length_c   1.000
_cell.angle_alpha   90.00
_cell.angle_beta   90.00
_cell.angle_gamma   90.00
#
_symmetry.space_group_name_H-M   'P 1'
#
loop_
_entity.id
_entity.type
_entity.pdbx_description
1 polymer ?
#
loop_
_entity_poly.entity_id
_entity_poly.type
_entity_poly.pdbx_seq_one_letter_code
_entity_poly.pdbx_strand_id
1 'polypeptide(L)'
;MSKSASDTDEFYVEVHRRMVESGEWDRILRLLTSKLSEHGWVDEIRHRAKERARSMDALSFRLLLEEIMPPAQASIPPAVKREVTNILRQYVKDQFEK
;
A
#
# COMPACT_ATOMS: atom_id res chain seq x y z
N MET A 1 -20.16 -6.45 23.39
CA MET A 1 -19.36 -5.27 23.77
C MET A 1 -18.95 -4.57 22.49
N SER A 2 -19.52 -3.40 22.21
CA SER A 2 -19.20 -2.65 20.99
C SER A 2 -17.87 -1.93 21.22
N LYS A 3 -16.81 -2.33 20.52
CA LYS A 3 -15.54 -1.59 20.51
C LYS A 3 -15.80 -0.20 19.93
N SER A 4 -15.38 0.83 20.65
CA SER A 4 -15.41 2.21 20.17
C SER A 4 -14.39 2.38 19.02
N ALA A 5 -14.51 3.46 18.25
CA ALA A 5 -13.53 3.79 17.21
C ALA A 5 -12.12 3.96 17.80
N SER A 6 -12.00 4.53 19.02
CA SER A 6 -10.71 4.72 19.70
C SER A 6 -10.02 3.39 20.03
N ASP A 7 -10.78 2.39 20.50
CA ASP A 7 -10.22 1.07 20.84
C ASP A 7 -9.70 0.34 19.59
N THR A 8 -10.29 0.63 18.44
CA THR A 8 -9.86 0.05 17.15
C THR A 8 -8.59 0.74 16.65
N ASP A 9 -8.48 2.05 16.82
CA ASP A 9 -7.30 2.83 16.44
C ASP A 9 -6.08 2.48 17.31
N GLU A 10 -6.24 2.38 18.63
CA GLU A 10 -5.16 1.96 19.52
C GLU A 10 -4.68 0.55 19.20
N PHE A 11 -5.61 -0.36 18.93
CA PHE A 11 -5.27 -1.73 18.53
C PHE A 11 -4.53 -1.78 17.19
N TYR A 12 -4.96 -0.98 16.20
CA TYR A 12 -4.27 -0.87 14.92
C TYR A 12 -2.82 -0.40 15.10
N VAL A 13 -2.59 0.62 15.94
CA VAL A 13 -1.25 1.15 16.22
C VAL A 13 -0.35 0.07 16.81
N GLU A 14 -0.84 -0.68 17.79
CA GLU A 14 -0.04 -1.74 18.44
C GLU A 14 0.27 -2.91 17.49
N VAL A 15 -0.71 -3.34 16.69
CA VAL A 15 -0.49 -4.39 15.68
C VAL A 15 0.52 -3.93 14.64
N HIS A 16 0.39 -2.70 14.14
CA HIS A 16 1.33 -2.13 13.18
C HIS A 16 2.74 -2.01 13.77
N ARG A 17 2.88 -1.56 15.02
CA ARG A 17 4.17 -1.51 15.72
C ARG A 17 4.84 -2.89 15.75
N ARG A 18 4.10 -3.95 16.11
CA ARG A 18 4.61 -5.33 16.11
C ARG A 18 5.00 -5.82 14.71
N MET A 19 4.25 -5.45 13.67
CA MET A 19 4.59 -5.79 12.28
C MET A 19 5.93 -5.18 11.87
N VAL A 20 6.17 -3.92 12.26
CA VAL A 20 7.43 -3.23 11.97
C VAL A 20 8.58 -3.86 12.76
N GLU A 21 8.41 -4.07 14.07
CA GLU A 21 9.46 -4.63 14.94
C GLU A 21 9.86 -6.06 14.58
N SER A 22 8.91 -6.87 14.09
CA SER A 22 9.19 -8.23 13.61
C SER A 22 9.78 -8.28 12.19
N GLY A 23 9.77 -7.17 11.46
CA GLY A 23 10.17 -7.12 10.04
C GLY A 23 9.13 -7.67 9.06
N GLU A 24 7.96 -8.10 9.55
CA GLU A 24 6.87 -8.59 8.70
C GLU A 24 6.30 -7.49 7.82
N TRP A 25 6.29 -6.24 8.29
CA TRP A 25 5.91 -5.08 7.48
C TRP A 25 6.77 -4.98 6.22
N ASP A 26 8.10 -5.00 6.37
CA ASP A 26 9.03 -4.88 5.24
C ASP A 26 8.93 -6.11 4.31
N ARG A 27 8.68 -7.29 4.85
CA ARG A 27 8.45 -8.51 4.07
C ARG A 27 7.21 -8.39 3.19
N ILE A 28 6.09 -7.93 3.75
CA ILE A 28 4.84 -7.73 3.01
C ILE A 28 5.01 -6.61 1.97
N LEU A 29 5.69 -5.53 2.31
CA LEU A 29 5.95 -4.42 1.39
C LEU A 29 6.82 -4.85 0.19
N ARG A 30 7.86 -5.66 0.43
CA ARG A 30 8.67 -6.25 -0.65
C ARG A 30 7.84 -7.15 -1.56
N LEU A 31 6.98 -7.99 -0.99
CA LEU A 31 6.10 -8.87 -1.76
C LEU A 31 5.12 -8.07 -2.63
N LEU A 32 4.47 -7.05 -2.06
CA LEU A 32 3.58 -6.15 -2.79
C LEU A 32 4.32 -5.50 -3.96
N THR A 33 5.53 -4.97 -3.71
CA THR A 33 6.35 -4.30 -4.74
C THR A 33 6.75 -5.26 -5.86
N SER A 34 7.16 -6.50 -5.53
CA SER A 34 7.50 -7.53 -6.52
C SER A 34 6.29 -7.83 -7.41
N LYS A 35 5.13 -8.09 -6.80
CA LYS A 35 3.92 -8.43 -7.55
C LYS A 35 3.42 -7.30 -8.44
N LEU A 36 3.46 -6.06 -7.95
CA LEU A 36 3.14 -4.89 -8.76
C LEU A 36 4.11 -4.74 -9.93
N SER A 37 5.39 -5.04 -9.73
CA SER A 37 6.40 -5.01 -10.80
C SER A 37 6.16 -6.10 -11.84
N GLU A 38 5.89 -7.34 -11.41
CA GLU A 38 5.58 -8.49 -12.27
C GLU A 38 4.33 -8.25 -13.14
N HIS A 39 3.37 -7.48 -12.64
CA HIS A 39 2.17 -7.10 -13.39
C HIS A 39 2.39 -5.86 -14.28
N GLY A 40 3.62 -5.33 -14.36
CA GLY A 40 3.95 -4.13 -15.13
C GLY A 40 3.42 -2.82 -14.54
N TRP A 41 2.75 -2.85 -13.39
CA TRP A 41 2.13 -1.68 -12.78
C TRP A 41 3.16 -0.61 -12.43
N VAL A 42 4.32 -1.01 -11.89
CA VAL A 42 5.38 -0.04 -11.52
C VAL A 42 5.88 0.73 -12.74
N ASP A 43 6.07 0.05 -13.87
CA ASP A 43 6.54 0.69 -15.09
C ASP A 43 5.46 1.54 -15.75
N GLU A 44 4.19 1.11 -15.69
CA GLU A 44 3.06 1.91 -16.16
C GLU A 44 2.94 3.23 -15.40
N ILE A 45 2.95 3.20 -14.06
CA ILE A 45 2.86 4.42 -13.25
C ILE A 45 4.08 5.32 -13.46
N ARG A 46 5.27 4.73 -13.56
CA ARG A 46 6.50 5.46 -13.88
C ARG A 46 6.40 6.14 -15.25
N HIS A 47 5.88 5.44 -16.25
CA HIS A 47 5.69 6.01 -17.59
C HIS A 47 4.70 7.18 -17.56
N ARG A 48 3.52 6.99 -16.96
CA ARG A 48 2.51 8.04 -16.80
C ARG A 48 3.07 9.27 -16.08
N ALA A 49 3.81 9.08 -14.98
CA ALA A 49 4.41 10.17 -14.24
C ALA A 49 5.48 10.92 -15.05
N LYS A 50 6.28 10.21 -15.86
CA LYS A 50 7.28 10.83 -16.75
C LYS A 50 6.63 11.63 -17.86
N GLU A 51 5.61 11.08 -18.54
CA GLU A 51 4.89 11.81 -19.59
C GLU A 51 4.20 13.05 -19.02
N ARG A 52 3.60 12.93 -17.83
CA ARG A 52 2.98 14.06 -17.19
C ARG A 52 3.98 15.14 -16.77
N ALA A 53 5.12 14.76 -16.20
CA ALA A 53 6.17 15.69 -15.83
C ALA A 53 6.73 16.48 -17.03
N ARG A 54 6.82 15.85 -18.21
CA ARG A 54 7.26 16.49 -19.46
C ARG A 54 6.29 17.55 -19.97
N SER A 55 5.00 17.41 -19.66
CA SER A 55 3.96 18.37 -20.07
C SER A 55 3.66 19.43 -19.01
N MET A 56 4.41 19.47 -17.90
CA MET A 56 4.25 20.52 -16.89
C MET A 56 5.04 21.77 -17.28
N ASP A 57 4.38 22.93 -17.26
CA ASP A 57 5.03 24.23 -17.47
C ASP A 57 6.10 24.51 -16.40
N ALA A 58 5.79 24.15 -15.15
CA ALA A 58 6.73 24.17 -14.03
C ALA A 58 6.69 22.83 -13.31
N LEU A 59 7.84 22.14 -13.26
CA LEU A 59 7.95 20.84 -12.61
C LEU A 59 7.68 20.97 -11.10
N SER A 60 6.67 20.24 -10.62
CA SER A 60 6.33 20.19 -9.21
C SER A 60 6.01 18.75 -8.81
N PHE A 61 6.82 18.20 -7.91
CA PHE A 61 6.61 16.84 -7.41
C PHE A 61 5.26 16.70 -6.72
N ARG A 62 4.85 17.70 -5.92
CA ARG A 62 3.58 17.67 -5.19
C ARG A 62 2.39 17.56 -6.15
N LEU A 63 2.34 18.43 -7.16
CA LEU A 63 1.25 18.43 -8.15
C LEU A 63 1.25 17.13 -8.96
N LEU A 64 2.43 16.65 -9.35
CA LEU A 64 2.57 15.38 -10.05
C LEU A 64 2.05 14.21 -9.21
N LEU A 65 2.38 14.18 -7.91
CA LEU A 65 1.92 13.13 -6.99
C LEU A 65 0.40 13.19 -6.81
N GLU A 66 -0.16 14.38 -6.57
CA GLU A 66 -1.61 14.59 -6.42
C GLU A 66 -2.40 14.14 -7.66
N GLU A 67 -1.84 14.32 -8.86
CA GLU A 67 -2.47 13.91 -10.12
C GLU A 67 -2.32 12.40 -10.40
N ILE A 68 -1.14 11.83 -10.13
CA ILE A 68 -0.85 10.43 -10.45
C ILE A 68 -1.42 9.46 -9.41
N MET A 69 -1.55 9.88 -8.14
CA MET A 69 -1.96 8.99 -7.05
C MET A 69 -3.36 8.37 -7.24
N PRO A 70 -4.43 9.12 -7.58
CA PRO A 70 -5.75 8.52 -7.77
C PRO A 70 -5.80 7.45 -8.87
N PRO A 71 -5.32 7.67 -10.11
CA PRO A 71 -5.32 6.63 -11.13
C PRO A 71 -4.34 5.49 -10.81
N ALA A 72 -3.24 5.76 -10.10
CA ALA A 72 -2.34 4.71 -9.63
C ALA A 72 -3.05 3.74 -8.66
N GLN A 73 -3.81 4.27 -7.69
CA GLN A 73 -4.57 3.43 -6.75
C GLN A 73 -5.70 2.65 -7.45
N ALA A 74 -6.37 3.28 -8.41
CA ALA A 74 -7.45 2.63 -9.17
C ALA A 74 -6.96 1.52 -10.11
N SER A 75 -5.73 1.62 -10.60
CA SER A 75 -5.11 0.65 -11.53
C SER A 75 -4.42 -0.53 -10.82
N ILE A 76 -4.41 -0.58 -9.48
CA ILE A 76 -3.83 -1.71 -8.74
C ILE A 76 -4.54 -3.01 -9.17
N PRO A 77 -3.81 -4.03 -9.65
CA PRO A 77 -4.41 -5.30 -10.07
C PRO A 77 -5.26 -5.92 -8.93
N PRO A 78 -6.54 -6.28 -9.19
CA PRO A 78 -7.42 -6.83 -8.16
C PRO A 78 -6.87 -8.12 -7.52
N ALA A 79 -6.16 -8.93 -8.29
CA ALA A 79 -5.52 -10.16 -7.81
C ALA A 79 -4.43 -9.84 -6.76
N VAL A 80 -3.53 -8.89 -7.07
CA VAL A 80 -2.46 -8.46 -6.16
C VAL A 80 -3.05 -7.84 -4.89
N LYS A 81 -4.05 -6.95 -5.02
CA LYS A 81 -4.73 -6.34 -3.88
C LYS A 81 -5.35 -7.39 -2.96
N ARG A 82 -6.04 -8.38 -3.53
CA ARG A 82 -6.69 -9.46 -2.78
C ARG A 82 -5.65 -10.30 -2.04
N GLU A 83 -4.57 -10.69 -2.71
CA GLU A 83 -3.53 -11.52 -2.12
C GLU A 83 -2.85 -10.83 -0.93
N VAL A 84 -2.39 -9.59 -1.10
CA VAL A 84 -1.74 -8.84 -0.01
C VAL A 84 -2.72 -8.57 1.14
N THR A 85 -3.99 -8.28 0.83
CA THR A 85 -5.02 -8.12 1.85
C THR A 85 -5.25 -9.42 2.64
N ASN A 86 -5.20 -10.58 1.99
CA ASN A 86 -5.34 -11.86 2.68
C ASN A 86 -4.15 -12.13 3.61
N ILE A 87 -2.93 -11.78 3.20
CA ILE A 87 -1.74 -11.90 4.04
C ILE A 87 -1.87 -11.00 5.28
N LEU A 88 -2.29 -9.75 5.09
CA LEU A 88 -2.54 -8.81 6.20
C LEU A 88 -3.62 -9.33 7.15
N ARG A 89 -4.74 -9.86 6.62
CA ARG A 89 -5.81 -10.46 7.44
C ARG A 89 -5.30 -11.65 8.24
N GLN A 90 -4.50 -12.53 7.63
CA GLN A 90 -3.92 -13.68 8.33
C GLN A 90 -3.00 -13.21 9.45
N TYR A 91 -2.10 -12.26 9.18
CA TYR A 91 -1.21 -11.72 10.21
C TYR A 91 -1.99 -11.14 11.39
N VAL A 92 -3.01 -10.33 11.12
CA VAL A 92 -3.88 -9.73 12.14
C VAL A 92 -4.61 -10.82 12.94
N LYS A 93 -5.12 -11.86 12.26
CA LYS A 93 -5.77 -13.00 12.91
C LYS A 93 -4.80 -13.72 13.87
N ASP A 94 -3.57 -13.95 13.44
CA ASP A 94 -2.54 -14.62 14.25
C ASP A 94 -2.15 -13.79 15.51
N GLN A 95 -2.43 -12.48 15.53
CA GLN A 95 -2.26 -11.65 16.74
C GLN A 95 -3.33 -11.90 17.80
N PHE A 96 -4.48 -12.48 17.45
CA PHE A 96 -5.57 -12.81 18.38
C PHE A 96 -5.48 -14.23 18.93
N GLU A 97 -4.82 -15.14 18.20
CA GLU A 97 -4.68 -16.55 18.58
C GLU A 97 -3.44 -16.82 19.46
N LYS A 98 -2.62 -15.79 19.72
CA LYS A 98 -1.51 -15.78 20.69
C LYS A 98 -1.93 -15.08 21.97
#